data_AF-A0A966R0L4-F1
#
_entry.id   AF-A0A966R0L4-F1
#
_cell.length_a   1.000
_cell.length_b   1.000
_cell.length_c   1.000
_cell.angle_alpha   90.00
_cell.angle_beta   90.00
_cell.angle_gamma   90.00
#
_symmetry.space_group_name_H-M   'P 1'
#
loop_
_entity.id
_entity.type
_entity.pdbx_description
1 polymer ?
#
loop_
_entity_poly.entity_id
_entity_poly.type
_entity_poly.pdbx_seq_one_letter_code
_entity_poly.pdbx_strand_id
1 'polypeptide(L)'
;MPYKMRKLPNIPFYRVYNSETGAVKAFRTTLENAKSMLRLLRAVEHGWVPTGSPGRAGKPGRAGGRGGSPGRPGRAGGRGGSPGRAGRAGR
;
A
#
# COMPACT_ATOMS: atom_id res chain seq x y z
N MET A 1 13.77 22.47 -11.82
CA MET A 1 13.08 21.37 -11.09
C MET A 1 11.58 21.54 -11.26
N PRO A 2 10.91 20.61 -11.96
CA PRO A 2 9.50 20.73 -12.31
C PRO A 2 8.56 20.51 -11.13
N TYR A 3 8.98 19.82 -10.07
CA TYR A 3 8.11 19.57 -8.92
C TYR A 3 8.11 20.73 -7.93
N LYS A 4 6.90 21.21 -7.60
CA LYS A 4 6.64 22.27 -6.63
C LYS A 4 5.61 21.84 -5.60
N MET A 5 5.67 22.43 -4.41
CA MET A 5 4.63 22.27 -3.39
C MET A 5 3.86 23.58 -3.20
N ARG A 6 2.56 23.49 -2.93
CA ARG A 6 1.71 24.65 -2.61
C ARG A 6 0.80 24.34 -1.43
N LYS A 7 0.65 25.29 -0.52
CA LYS A 7 -0.36 25.22 0.56
C LYS A 7 -1.75 25.33 -0.05
N LEU A 8 -2.69 24.53 0.46
CA LEU A 8 -4.08 24.62 0.05
C LEU A 8 -4.75 25.84 0.69
N PRO A 9 -5.64 26.55 -0.04
CA PRO A 9 -6.40 27.66 0.54
C PRO A 9 -7.25 27.17 1.72
N ASN A 10 -7.33 27.96 2.79
CA ASN A 10 -8.16 27.70 3.98
C ASN A 10 -7.95 26.36 4.70
N ILE A 11 -6.89 25.60 4.40
CA ILE A 11 -6.66 24.29 5.01
C ILE A 11 -5.15 24.11 5.29
N PRO A 12 -4.74 23.52 6.44
CA PRO A 12 -3.33 23.30 6.79
C PRO A 12 -2.66 22.14 6.03
N PHE A 13 -3.11 21.84 4.81
CA PHE A 13 -2.54 20.78 3.98
C PHE A 13 -1.85 21.34 2.74
N TYR A 14 -1.02 20.50 2.14
CA TYR A 14 -0.17 20.81 1.00
C TYR A 14 -0.48 19.88 -0.18
N ARG A 15 -0.23 20.39 -1.38
CA ARG A 15 -0.22 19.61 -2.62
C ARG A 15 1.17 19.64 -3.24
N VAL A 16 1.61 18.51 -3.78
CA VAL A 16 2.84 18.40 -4.59
C VAL A 16 2.41 18.15 -6.02
N TYR A 17 2.86 19.01 -6.92
CA TYR A 17 2.49 18.99 -8.33
C TYR A 17 3.70 19.23 -9.20
N ASN A 18 3.66 18.71 -10.41
CA ASN A 18 4.59 19.07 -11.46
C ASN A 18 4.10 20.38 -12.11
N SER A 19 4.95 21.41 -12.14
CA SER A 19 4.62 22.72 -12.70
C SER A 19 4.67 22.78 -14.23
N GLU A 20 5.32 21.81 -14.87
CA GLU A 20 5.39 21.70 -16.34
C GLU A 20 4.17 20.94 -16.87
N THR A 21 3.86 19.78 -16.28
CA THR A 21 2.75 18.92 -16.74
C THR A 21 1.42 19.21 -16.03
N GLY A 22 1.44 19.98 -14.94
CA GLY A 22 0.28 20.19 -14.07
C GLY A 22 -0.13 18.98 -13.23
N ALA A 23 0.54 17.82 -13.40
CA ALA A 23 0.16 16.58 -12.74
C ALA A 23 0.35 16.68 -11.22
N VAL A 24 -0.72 16.40 -10.47
CA VAL A 24 -0.69 16.32 -9.01
C VAL A 24 -0.19 14.94 -8.60
N LYS A 25 0.89 14.88 -7.81
CA LYS A 25 1.47 13.62 -7.30
C LYS A 25 1.02 13.32 -5.89
N ALA A 26 0.75 14.35 -5.10
CA ALA A 26 0.19 14.20 -3.77
C ALA A 26 -0.76 15.35 -3.47
N PHE A 27 -1.90 15.04 -2.88
CA PHE A 27 -2.93 16.01 -2.49
C PHE A 27 -3.26 15.85 -1.01
N ARG A 28 -3.59 16.96 -0.35
CA ARG A 28 -3.99 17.00 1.06
C ARG A 28 -2.98 16.32 2.01
N THR A 29 -1.69 16.55 1.77
CA THR A 29 -0.60 15.99 2.59
C THR A 29 -0.11 16.97 3.65
N THR A 30 0.52 16.46 4.71
CA THR A 30 1.21 17.31 5.71
C THR A 30 2.45 17.97 5.09
N LEU A 31 2.94 19.05 5.71
CA LEU A 31 4.15 19.75 5.24
C LEU A 31 5.36 18.81 5.13
N GLU A 32 5.56 17.96 6.14
CA GLU A 32 6.68 17.03 6.21
C GLU A 32 6.60 15.98 5.11
N ASN A 33 5.43 15.35 4.92
CA ASN A 33 5.23 14.38 3.86
C ASN A 33 5.40 15.01 2.47
N ALA A 34 4.94 16.25 2.28
CA ALA A 34 5.14 16.99 1.03
C ALA A 34 6.62 17.27 0.76
N LYS A 35 7.40 17.64 1.78
CA LYS A 35 8.86 17.84 1.67
C LYS A 35 9.57 16.53 1.36
N SER A 36 9.22 15.44 2.03
CA SER A 36 9.78 14.11 1.76
C SER A 36 9.45 13.65 0.34
N MET A 37 8.23 13.86 -0.12
CA MET A 37 7.81 13.57 -1.50
C MET A 37 8.61 14.37 -2.52
N LEU A 38 8.84 15.67 -2.28
CA LEU A 38 9.68 16.49 -3.15
C LEU A 38 11.13 15.96 -3.22
N ARG A 39 11.71 15.54 -2.10
CA ARG A 39 13.06 14.94 -2.07
C ARG A 39 13.10 13.63 -2.86
N LEU A 40 12.09 12.78 -2.69
CA LEU A 40 11.97 11.53 -3.42
C LEU A 40 11.86 11.76 -4.93
N LEU A 41 10.96 12.65 -5.36
CA LEU A 41 10.77 12.96 -6.77
C LEU A 41 12.04 13.56 -7.41
N ARG A 42 12.77 14.39 -6.67
CA ARG A 42 14.10 14.87 -7.11
C ARG A 42 15.10 13.74 -7.24
N ALA A 43 15.17 12.84 -6.25
CA ALA A 43 16.06 11.69 -6.33
C ALA A 43 15.76 10.86 -7.58
N VAL A 44 14.48 10.57 -7.85
CA VAL A 44 14.04 9.83 -9.04
C VAL A 44 14.45 10.54 -10.33
N GLU A 45 14.31 11.86 -10.43
CA GLU A 45 14.80 12.64 -11.58
C GLU A 45 16.32 12.55 -11.76
N HIS A 46 17.06 12.47 -10.65
CA HIS A 46 18.51 12.30 -10.64
C HIS A 46 18.95 10.83 -10.80
N GLY A 47 18.06 9.93 -11.21
CA GLY A 47 18.38 8.54 -11.52
C GLY A 47 18.35 7.60 -10.31
N TRP A 48 17.84 8.04 -9.17
CA TRP A 48 17.58 7.13 -8.05
C TRP A 48 16.43 6.18 -8.42
N VAL A 49 16.69 4.88 -8.34
CA VAL A 49 15.68 3.84 -8.53
C VAL A 49 15.45 3.16 -7.18
N PRO A 50 14.20 3.00 -6.72
CA PRO A 50 13.93 2.27 -5.49
C PRO A 50 14.43 0.84 -5.61
N THR A 51 15.37 0.45 -4.75
CA THR A 51 15.88 -0.92 -4.64
C THR A 51 14.89 -1.75 -3.84
N GLY A 52 13.80 -2.15 -4.49
CA GLY A 52 12.76 -3.01 -3.90
C GLY A 52 11.90 -3.58 -5.02
N SER A 53 11.58 -4.87 -4.96
CA SER A 53 10.75 -5.54 -5.97
C SER A 53 9.48 -4.71 -6.23
N PRO A 54 9.12 -4.42 -7.50
CA PRO A 54 7.86 -3.75 -7.79
C PRO A 54 6.74 -4.57 -7.15
N GLY A 55 5.99 -3.94 -6.25
CA GLY A 55 4.87 -4.58 -5.56
C GLY A 55 4.01 -5.31 -6.58
N ARG A 56 3.79 -6.61 -6.32
CA ARG A 56 3.00 -7.57 -7.10
C ARG A 56 1.91 -6.85 -7.90
N ALA A 57 2.09 -6.71 -9.22
CA ALA A 57 1.05 -6.22 -10.09
C ALA A 57 -0.19 -7.11 -9.85
N GLY A 58 -1.25 -6.54 -9.29
CA GLY A 58 -2.51 -7.23 -9.13
C GLY A 58 -2.95 -7.73 -10.50
N LYS A 59 -3.08 -9.06 -10.65
CA LYS A 59 -3.59 -9.65 -11.88
C LYS A 59 -4.95 -9.02 -12.19
N PRO A 60 -5.26 -8.65 -13.44
CA PRO A 60 -6.61 -8.21 -13.79
C PRO A 60 -7.60 -9.29 -13.35
N GLY A 61 -8.61 -8.89 -12.58
CA GLY A 61 -9.67 -9.77 -12.12
C GLY A 61 -10.30 -10.46 -13.33
N ARG A 62 -10.26 -11.79 -13.34
CA ARG A 62 -10.87 -12.60 -14.39
C ARG A 62 -12.38 -12.49 -14.23
N ALA A 63 -13.02 -11.64 -15.02
CA ALA A 63 -14.47 -11.71 -15.24
C ALA A 63 -14.76 -13.02 -15.98
N GLY A 64 -15.55 -13.90 -15.37
CA GLY A 64 -15.90 -15.20 -15.95
C GLY A 64 -16.66 -16.04 -14.93
N GLY A 65 -17.99 -15.91 -14.96
CA GLY A 65 -18.91 -16.53 -14.01
C GLY A 65 -18.85 -18.06 -13.98
N ARG A 66 -19.08 -18.61 -12.78
CA ARG A 66 -19.60 -19.96 -12.62
C ARG A 66 -20.89 -19.87 -11.83
N GLY A 67 -22.01 -19.84 -12.55
CA GLY A 67 -23.28 -20.30 -12.00
C GLY A 67 -23.19 -21.79 -11.68
N GLY A 68 -23.86 -22.19 -10.60
CA GLY A 68 -24.12 -23.59 -10.25
C GLY A 68 -23.83 -23.96 -8.80
N SER A 69 -24.71 -23.57 -7.87
CA SER A 69 -24.93 -24.23 -6.57
C SER A 69 -25.59 -25.62 -6.82
N PRO A 70 -25.52 -26.66 -5.94
CA PRO A 70 -25.83 -26.58 -4.52
C PRO A 70 -24.87 -27.35 -3.57
N GLY A 71 -24.94 -27.00 -2.28
CA GLY A 71 -24.10 -27.55 -1.23
C GLY A 71 -24.23 -29.07 -1.04
N ARG A 72 -23.15 -29.68 -0.55
CA ARG A 72 -23.12 -31.07 -0.08
C ARG A 72 -22.94 -31.07 1.45
N PRO A 73 -23.86 -31.67 2.23
CA PRO A 73 -23.67 -31.76 3.67
C PRO A 73 -22.73 -32.91 4.04
N GLY A 74 -21.72 -32.57 4.86
CA GLY A 74 -21.17 -33.37 5.96
C GLY A 74 -20.15 -34.50 5.68
N ARG A 75 -18.93 -34.34 6.22
CA ARG A 75 -18.30 -35.42 7.00
C ARG A 75 -17.55 -34.84 8.21
N ALA A 76 -17.96 -35.28 9.39
CA ALA A 76 -17.40 -34.94 10.69
C ALA A 76 -15.95 -35.42 10.83
N GLY A 77 -15.11 -34.62 11.51
CA GLY A 77 -13.81 -35.07 12.01
C GLY A 77 -12.82 -33.93 12.30
N GLY A 78 -12.58 -33.63 13.58
CA GLY A 78 -11.31 -33.09 14.06
C GLY A 78 -11.19 -31.58 14.23
N ARG A 79 -11.83 -31.02 15.28
CA ARG A 79 -11.35 -29.78 15.91
C ARG A 79 -10.12 -30.11 16.77
N GLY A 80 -9.14 -29.21 16.78
CA GLY A 80 -8.26 -29.02 17.94
C GLY A 80 -6.81 -29.46 17.77
N GLY A 81 -6.06 -28.73 16.95
CA GLY A 81 -4.60 -28.78 16.96
C GLY A 81 -4.01 -27.69 17.86
N SER A 82 -4.21 -27.79 19.17
CA SER A 82 -3.42 -27.04 20.16
C SER A 82 -2.93 -28.03 21.23
N PRO A 83 -1.63 -28.38 21.27
CA PRO A 83 -1.00 -28.82 22.49
C PRO A 83 -0.32 -27.61 23.13
N GLY A 84 -1.07 -26.92 23.99
CA GLY A 84 -0.47 -26.08 25.00
C GLY A 84 0.12 -26.95 26.12
N ARG A 85 1.43 -26.78 26.33
CA ARG A 85 2.16 -26.89 27.61
C ARG A 85 2.26 -28.26 28.32
N ALA A 86 3.49 -28.80 28.32
CA ALA A 86 4.09 -29.52 29.46
C ALA A 86 5.46 -28.85 29.69
N GLY A 87 5.75 -28.16 30.79
CA GLY A 87 5.91 -28.73 32.13
C GLY A 87 7.40 -28.99 32.38
N ARG A 88 8.17 -27.97 32.78
CA ARG A 88 9.52 -28.17 33.36
C ARG A 88 9.56 -27.50 34.73
N ALA A 89 9.34 -28.32 35.76
CA ALA A 89 9.85 -28.05 37.10
C ALA A 89 11.37 -28.24 37.05
N GLY A 90 12.12 -27.25 37.53
CA GLY A 90 13.58 -27.29 37.57
C GLY A 90 14.07 -26.48 38.74
N ARG A 91 14.34 -27.23 39.83
CA ARG A 91 15.20 -26.99 40.99
C ARG A 91 15.40 -25.56 41.49
#